data_AF-A0A540M310-F1
#
_entry.id   AF-A0A540M310-F1
#
_cell.length_a   1.000
_cell.length_b   1.000
_cell.length_c   1.000
_cell.angle_alpha   90.00
_cell.angle_beta   90.00
_cell.angle_gamma   90.00
#
_symmetry.space_group_name_H-M   'P 1'
#
loop_
_entity.id
_entity.type
_entity.pdbx_description
1 polymer ?
#
loop_
_entity_poly.entity_id
_entity_poly.type
_entity_poly.pdbx_seq_one_letter_code
_entity_poly.pdbx_strand_id
1 'polypeptide(L)' 'MASLLRGLGIQVGADFRPLPNEVHAAYKRALLKFHPDRASRSDIREQVEAEEKFKLISRMKEKLLPTSCY' A
#
# COMPACT_ATOMS: atom_id res chain seq x y z
N MET A 1 1.88 -5.76 8.98
CA MET A 1 2.39 -4.58 9.73
C MET A 1 1.72 -3.30 9.24
N ALA A 2 1.24 -2.46 10.16
CA ALA A 2 0.63 -1.16 9.85
C ALA A 2 1.65 -0.02 9.75
N SER A 3 2.87 -0.18 10.28
CA SER A 3 3.92 0.84 10.33
C SER A 3 4.35 1.34 8.94
N LEU A 4 4.53 0.44 7.97
CA LEU A 4 4.84 0.80 6.58
C LEU A 4 3.75 1.70 5.99
N LEU A 5 2.49 1.26 6.11
CA LEU A 5 1.36 2.01 5.58
C LEU A 5 1.24 3.38 6.25
N ARG A 6 1.45 3.47 7.57
CA ARG A 6 1.49 4.75 8.31
C ARG A 6 2.64 5.65 7.84
N GLY A 7 3.82 5.11 7.59
CA GLY A 7 4.96 5.85 7.02
C GLY A 7 4.70 6.40 5.62
N LEU A 8 3.83 5.74 4.84
CA LEU A 8 3.35 6.21 3.54
C LEU A 8 2.12 7.14 3.64
N GLY A 9 1.73 7.55 4.86
CA GLY A 9 0.57 8.42 5.09
C GLY A 9 -0.78 7.73 4.87
N ILE A 10 -0.84 6.40 5.00
CA ILE A 10 -2.08 5.62 4.94
C ILE A 10 -2.52 5.29 6.37
N GLN A 11 -3.71 5.76 6.73
CA GLN A 11 -4.29 5.46 8.04
C GLN A 11 -4.75 4.00 8.12
N VAL A 12 -4.32 3.29 9.17
CA VAL A 12 -4.65 1.87 9.40
C VAL A 12 -5.36 1.71 10.74
N GLY A 13 -6.68 1.60 10.71
CA GLY A 13 -7.53 1.52 11.90
C GLY A 13 -7.51 2.80 12.75
N ALA A 14 -8.33 2.82 13.81
CA ALA A 14 -8.35 3.90 14.80
C ALA A 14 -7.25 3.73 15.86
N ASP A 15 -6.91 2.49 16.22
CA ASP A 15 -6.03 2.17 17.35
C ASP A 15 -4.61 1.73 16.93
N PHE A 16 -3.74 1.52 17.93
CA PHE A 16 -2.39 1.01 17.75
C PHE A 16 -2.32 -0.48 17.36
N ARG A 17 -3.42 -1.23 17.54
CA ARG A 17 -3.55 -2.65 17.19
C ARG A 17 -4.70 -2.84 16.20
N PRO A 18 -4.49 -2.55 14.90
CA PRO A 18 -5.53 -2.69 13.91
C PRO A 18 -5.89 -4.16 13.68
N LEU A 19 -7.16 -4.41 13.42
CA LEU A 19 -7.69 -5.73 13.06
C LEU A 19 -7.16 -6.15 11.67
N PRO A 20 -7.05 -7.47 11.39
CA PRO A 20 -6.58 -7.96 10.08
C PRO A 20 -7.35 -7.38 8.89
N ASN A 21 -8.66 -7.16 9.03
CA ASN A 21 -9.50 -6.58 7.98
C ASN A 21 -9.18 -5.11 7.71
N GLU A 22 -8.89 -4.33 8.76
CA GLU A 22 -8.49 -2.92 8.63
C GLU A 22 -7.13 -2.79 7.94
N VAL A 23 -6.20 -3.71 8.26
CA VAL A 23 -4.91 -3.81 7.59
C VAL A 23 -5.11 -4.14 6.11
N HIS A 24 -5.91 -5.15 5.77
CA HIS A 24 -6.23 -5.48 4.37
C HIS A 24 -6.87 -4.30 3.61
N ALA A 25 -7.84 -3.62 4.22
CA ALA A 25 -8.49 -2.46 3.62
C ALA A 25 -7.51 -1.31 3.41
N ALA A 26 -6.58 -1.09 4.36
CA ALA A 26 -5.52 -0.10 4.20
C ALA A 26 -4.53 -0.47 3.09
N TYR A 27 -4.16 -1.74 2.93
CA TYR A 27 -3.36 -2.20 1.79
C TYR A 27 -4.06 -1.92 0.46
N LYS A 28 -5.35 -2.23 0.34
CA LYS A 28 -6.13 -1.92 -0.88
C LYS A 28 -6.14 -0.42 -1.17
N ARG A 29 -6.39 0.42 -0.15
CA ARG A 29 -6.35 1.89 -0.29
C ARG A 29 -4.98 2.39 -0.72
N ALA A 30 -3.91 1.84 -0.16
CA ALA A 30 -2.55 2.22 -0.50
C ALA A 30 -2.21 1.88 -1.97
N LEU A 31 -2.56 0.68 -2.42
CA LEU A 31 -2.37 0.26 -3.82
C LEU A 31 -3.13 1.17 -4.80
N LEU A 32 -4.36 1.57 -4.44
CA LEU A 32 -5.13 2.50 -5.26
C LEU A 32 -4.55 3.91 -5.23
N LYS A 33 -4.02 4.38 -4.09
CA LYS A 33 -3.43 5.73 -3.98
C LYS A 33 -2.16 5.86 -4.81
N PHE A 34 -1.30 4.84 -4.77
CA PHE A 34 0.00 4.84 -5.45
C PHE A 34 -0.03 4.08 -6.77
N HIS A 35 -1.20 3.86 -7.37
CA HIS A 35 -1.28 3.19 -8.66
C HIS A 35 -0.61 4.06 -9.74
N PRO A 36 0.27 3.51 -10.60
CA PRO A 36 0.96 4.30 -11.62
C PRO A 36 -0.01 5.02 -12.57
N ASP A 37 -1.16 4.42 -12.89
CA ASP A 37 -2.19 5.07 -13.72
C ASP A 37 -2.83 6.31 -13.09
N ARG A 38 -2.70 6.51 -11.77
CA ARG A 38 -3.21 7.71 -11.08
C ARG A 38 -2.16 8.80 -10.90
N ALA A 39 -0.89 8.48 -11.12
CA ALA A 39 0.18 9.48 -11.11
C ALA A 39 0.09 10.35 -12.38
N SER A 40 0.46 11.62 -12.27
CA SER A 40 0.48 12.51 -13.43
C SER A 40 1.43 11.96 -14.49
N ARG A 41 0.95 11.79 -15.73
CA ARG A 41 1.80 11.35 -16.85
C ARG A 41 2.79 12.41 -17.32
N SER A 42 2.60 13.66 -16.92
CA SER A 42 3.48 14.77 -17.28
C SER A 42 4.64 14.96 -16.33
N ASP A 43 4.60 14.37 -15.13
CA ASP A 43 5.68 14.44 -14.14
C ASP A 43 6.29 13.06 -13.90
N ILE A 44 7.48 12.85 -14.48
CA ILE A 44 8.24 11.61 -14.35
C ILE A 44 8.55 11.30 -12.88
N ARG A 45 8.76 12.31 -12.03
CA ARG A 45 9.08 12.09 -10.62
C ARG A 45 7.88 11.50 -9.89
N GLU A 46 6.69 12.02 -10.13
CA GLU A 46 5.45 11.49 -9.56
C GLU A 46 5.19 10.04 -10.01
N GLN A 47 5.47 9.73 -11.28
CA GLN A 47 5.33 8.37 -11.80
C GLN A 47 6.27 7.38 -11.11
N VAL A 48 7.56 7.73 -11.03
CA VAL A 48 8.57 6.87 -10.39
C VAL A 48 8.23 6.67 -8.93
N GLU A 49 7.87 7.74 -8.20
CA GLU A 49 7.49 7.64 -6.81
C GLU A 49 6.25 6.74 -6.59
N ALA A 50 5.23 6.87 -7.45
CA ALA A 50 4.06 6.01 -7.38
C ALA A 50 4.43 4.54 -7.64
N GLU A 51 5.24 4.27 -8.66
CA GLU A 51 5.71 2.93 -9.02
C GLU A 51 6.52 2.27 -7.89
N GLU A 52 7.48 2.99 -7.29
CA GLU A 52 8.30 2.47 -6.20
C GLU A 52 7.46 2.17 -4.95
N LYS A 53 6.55 3.08 -4.57
CA LYS A 53 5.62 2.88 -3.46
C LYS A 53 4.70 1.70 -3.73
N PHE A 54 4.17 1.57 -4.95
CA PHE A 54 3.32 0.45 -5.36
C PHE A 54 4.05 -0.90 -5.27
N LYS A 55 5.26 -1.00 -5.83
CA LYS A 55 6.09 -2.23 -5.75
C LYS A 55 6.38 -2.62 -4.30
N LEU A 56 6.74 -1.65 -3.47
CA LEU A 56 7.00 -1.87 -2.05
C LEU A 56 5.76 -2.42 -1.32
N ILE A 57 4.60 -1.79 -1.52
CA ILE A 57 3.34 -2.21 -0.91
C ILE A 57 2.95 -3.62 -1.38
N SER A 58 3.03 -3.90 -2.68
CA SER A 58 2.68 -5.20 -3.27
C SER A 58 3.55 -6.32 -2.73
N ARG A 59 4.87 -6.14 -2.73
CA ARG A 59 5.81 -7.13 -2.19
C ARG A 59 5.58 -7.40 -0.70
N MET A 60 5.24 -6.37 0.07
CA MET A 60 4.97 -6.52 1.50
C MET A 60 3.62 -7.18 1.76
N LYS A 61 2.62 -6.91 0.92
CA LYS A 61 1.33 -7.60 0.96
C LYS A 61 1.52 -9.10 0.78
N GLU A 62 2.28 -9.53 -0.21
CA GLU A 62 2.57 -10.95 -0.48
C GLU A 62 3.32 -11.64 0.66
N LYS A 63 4.30 -10.95 1.26
CA LYS A 63 5.05 -11.50 2.42
C LYS A 63 4.20 -11.65 3.68
N LEU A 64 3.21 -10.80 3.87
CA LEU A 64 2.39 -10.74 5.09
C LEU A 64 1.08 -11.49 4.98
N LEU A 65 0.59 -11.65 3.76
CA LEU A 65 -0.58 -12.42 3.40
C LEU A 65 -0.05 -13.45 2.42
N PRO A 66 0.46 -14.60 2.88
CA PRO A 66 0.70 -15.70 1.97
C PRO A 66 -0.64 -15.98 1.32
N THR A 67 -0.81 -15.54 0.08
CA THR A 67 -1.85 -16.05 -0.79
C THR A 67 -1.61 -17.54 -0.79
N SER A 68 -2.50 -18.28 -0.13
CA SER A 68 -2.60 -19.72 -0.35
C SER A 68 -2.71 -19.90 -1.86
N CYS A 69 -1.64 -20.37 -2.48
CA CYS A 69 -1.67 -20.79 -3.86
C CYS A 69 -2.72 -21.90 -3.96
N TYR A 70 -3.80 -21.62 -4.67
CA TYR A 70 -4.67 -22.61 -5.28
C TYR A 70 -4.77 -22.27 -6.77
#